data_AF-A0A534P725-F1
#
_entry.id   AF-A0A534P725-F1
#
_cell.length_a   1.000
_cell.length_b   1.000
_cell.length_c   1.000
_cell.angle_alpha   90.00
_cell.angle_beta   90.00
_cell.angle_gamma   90.00
#
_symmetry.space_group_name_H-M   'P 1'
#
loop_
_entity.id
_entity.type
_entity.pdbx_description
1 polymer ?
#
loop_
_entity_poly.entity_id
_entity_poly.type
_entity_poly.pdbx_seq_one_letter_code
_entity_poly.pdbx_strand_id
1 'polypeptide(L)'
;MPLDSTELSQIAAEAQDIAKSVGQPPGTHHLLLATFTVPGPADVLLRDRGCDEDRVLAELAALGKAPEEPSASFADALDRARQLALDCGNAQAGGLHLLIAL
;
A
#
# COMPACT_ATOMS: atom_id res chain seq x y z
N MET A 1 -13.09 -3.77 15.69
CA MET A 1 -12.34 -3.38 14.48
C MET A 1 -11.61 -4.63 13.99
N PRO A 2 -11.59 -4.90 12.68
CA PRO A 2 -10.84 -6.03 12.13
C PRO A 2 -9.38 -5.84 12.50
N LEU A 3 -8.70 -6.94 12.79
CA LEU A 3 -7.27 -6.91 13.07
C LEU A 3 -6.54 -6.79 11.73
N ASP A 4 -5.48 -6.00 11.69
CA ASP A 4 -4.56 -6.04 10.57
C ASP A 4 -3.88 -7.43 10.58
N SER A 5 -3.84 -8.09 9.42
CA SER A 5 -2.99 -9.26 9.27
C SER A 5 -1.53 -8.86 9.47
N THR A 6 -0.68 -9.86 9.73
CA THR A 6 0.77 -9.64 9.78
C THR A 6 1.29 -9.02 8.49
N GLU A 7 0.76 -9.44 7.33
CA GLU A 7 1.10 -8.88 6.01
C GLU A 7 0.75 -7.38 5.94
N LEU A 8 -0.50 -6.99 6.25
CA LEU A 8 -0.91 -5.59 6.17
C LEU A 8 -0.15 -4.69 7.16
N SER A 9 0.12 -5.21 8.36
CA SER A 9 0.90 -4.50 9.37
C SER A 9 2.34 -4.26 8.91
N GLN A 10 2.95 -5.24 8.23
CA GLN A 10 4.29 -5.09 7.65
C GLN A 10 4.28 -4.09 6.50
N ILE A 11 3.33 -4.18 5.57
CA ILE A 11 3.22 -3.21 4.46
C ILE A 11 3.08 -1.77 5.00
N ALA A 12 2.25 -1.55 6.01
CA ALA A 12 2.07 -0.22 6.60
C ALA A 12 3.34 0.31 7.29
N ALA A 13 4.14 -0.56 7.90
CA ALA A 13 5.42 -0.19 8.51
C ALA A 13 6.48 0.13 7.46
N GLU A 14 6.65 -0.74 6.47
CA GLU A 14 7.58 -0.54 5.35
C GLU A 14 7.25 0.74 4.58
N ALA A 15 5.97 1.04 4.34
CA ALA A 15 5.56 2.27 3.67
C ALA A 15 5.94 3.54 4.45
N GLN A 16 5.84 3.50 5.79
CA GLN A 16 6.29 4.60 6.65
C GLN A 16 7.82 4.77 6.59
N ASP A 17 8.56 3.65 6.60
CA ASP A 17 10.01 3.67 6.52
C ASP A 17 10.52 4.16 5.16
N ILE A 18 9.87 3.75 4.07
CA ILE A 18 10.15 4.29 2.72
C ILE A 18 9.94 5.81 2.73
N ALA A 19 8.76 6.28 3.15
CA ALA A 19 8.45 7.71 3.18
C ALA A 19 9.49 8.53 3.97
N LYS A 20 9.86 8.02 5.15
CA LYS A 20 10.89 8.60 6.00
C LYS A 20 12.26 8.62 5.33
N SER A 21 12.65 7.55 4.65
CA SER A 21 13.96 7.44 3.98
C SER A 21 14.17 8.46 2.87
N VAL A 22 13.08 8.82 2.17
CA VAL A 22 13.10 9.81 1.08
C VAL A 22 12.68 11.21 1.52
N GLY A 23 12.43 11.42 2.83
CA GLY A 23 12.06 12.71 3.39
C GLY A 23 10.69 13.23 2.96
N GLN A 24 9.76 12.33 2.62
CA GLN A 24 8.40 12.66 2.18
C GLN A 24 7.37 12.33 3.27
N PRO A 25 6.22 13.03 3.30
CA PRO A 25 5.09 12.58 4.12
C PRO A 25 4.59 11.22 3.60
N PRO A 26 4.16 10.29 4.48
CA PRO A 26 3.55 9.04 4.07
C PRO A 26 2.34 9.26 3.17
N GLY A 27 2.22 8.42 2.14
CA GLY A 27 1.17 8.55 1.14
C GLY A 27 0.88 7.22 0.44
N THR A 28 -0.16 7.19 -0.39
CA THR A 28 -0.65 5.95 -1.04
C THR A 28 0.38 5.31 -1.96
N HIS A 29 1.24 6.10 -2.61
CA HIS A 29 2.35 5.56 -3.41
C HIS A 29 3.38 4.80 -2.56
N HIS A 30 3.59 5.21 -1.31
CA HIS A 30 4.46 4.47 -0.39
C HIS A 30 3.83 3.13 0.03
N LEU A 31 2.50 3.07 0.20
CA LEU A 31 1.79 1.80 0.46
C LEU A 31 1.87 0.86 -0.75
N LEU A 32 1.74 1.39 -1.96
CA LEU A 32 1.91 0.62 -3.18
C LEU A 32 3.33 0.06 -3.30
N LEU A 33 4.35 0.88 -3.07
CA LEU A 33 5.76 0.44 -3.11
C LEU A 33 6.04 -0.64 -2.05
N ALA A 34 5.59 -0.44 -0.81
CA ALA A 34 5.74 -1.41 0.27
C ALA A 34 5.03 -2.75 0.01
N THR A 35 4.02 -2.78 -0.86
CA THR A 35 3.38 -4.04 -1.25
C THR A 35 4.35 -4.98 -1.97
N PHE A 36 5.38 -4.44 -2.64
CA PHE A 36 6.41 -5.26 -3.31
C PHE A 36 7.50 -5.77 -2.37
N THR A 37 7.64 -5.20 -1.17
CA THR A 37 8.68 -5.57 -0.19
C THR A 37 8.22 -6.68 0.76
N VAL A 38 6.90 -6.89 0.87
CA VAL A 38 6.27 -7.91 1.70
C VAL A 38 5.70 -9.02 0.81
N PRO A 39 6.23 -10.25 0.84
CA PRO A 39 5.71 -11.35 0.02
C PRO A 39 4.26 -11.67 0.36
N GLY A 40 3.37 -11.70 -0.64
CA GLY A 40 1.95 -11.95 -0.41
C GLY A 40 1.09 -11.94 -1.68
N PRO A 41 -0.20 -12.30 -1.58
CA PRO A 41 -1.06 -12.38 -2.77
C PRO A 41 -1.17 -11.05 -3.54
N ALA A 42 -0.96 -9.92 -2.85
CA ALA A 42 -0.96 -8.59 -3.45
C ALA A 42 0.23 -8.35 -4.39
N ASP A 43 1.44 -8.72 -3.97
CA ASP A 43 2.65 -8.55 -4.78
C ASP A 43 2.60 -9.46 -6.01
N VAL A 44 2.16 -10.71 -5.84
CA VAL A 44 1.94 -11.67 -6.93
C VAL A 44 0.94 -11.11 -7.95
N LEU A 45 -0.20 -10.60 -7.49
CA LEU A 45 -1.23 -10.06 -8.39
C LEU A 45 -0.72 -8.87 -9.20
N LEU A 46 0.02 -7.95 -8.59
CA LEU A 46 0.59 -6.81 -9.29
C LEU A 46 1.57 -7.29 -10.37
N ARG A 47 2.50 -8.18 -10.02
CA ARG A 47 3.51 -8.73 -10.95
C ARG A 47 2.88 -9.50 -12.10
N ASP A 48 1.83 -10.28 -11.84
CA ASP A 48 1.07 -10.99 -12.89
C ASP A 48 0.38 -10.04 -13.87
N ARG A 49 0.07 -8.81 -13.46
CA ARG A 49 -0.45 -7.73 -14.34
C ARG A 49 0.66 -6.91 -14.99
N GLY A 50 1.90 -7.34 -14.81
CA GLY A 50 3.09 -6.65 -15.27
C GLY A 50 3.42 -5.40 -14.46
N CYS A 51 2.73 -5.13 -13.34
CA CYS A 51 3.05 -4.01 -12.46
C CYS A 51 4.07 -4.47 -11.41
N ASP A 52 5.30 -3.99 -11.49
CA ASP A 52 6.34 -4.24 -10.50
C ASP A 52 6.85 -2.92 -9.89
N GLU A 53 7.72 -3.06 -8.90
CA GLU A 53 8.34 -1.95 -8.18
C GLU A 53 9.08 -1.00 -9.14
N ASP A 54 9.87 -1.54 -10.06
CA ASP A 54 10.66 -0.75 -11.01
C ASP A 54 9.76 0.13 -11.89
N ARG A 55 8.61 -0.40 -12.35
CA ARG A 55 7.64 0.40 -13.11
C ARG A 55 7.02 1.51 -12.28
N VAL A 56 6.63 1.23 -11.02
CA VAL A 56 6.07 2.27 -10.15
C VAL A 56 7.10 3.37 -9.89
N LEU A 57 8.35 3.00 -9.62
CA LEU A 57 9.45 3.96 -9.43
C LEU A 57 9.72 4.79 -10.70
N ALA A 58 9.67 4.17 -11.88
CA ALA A 58 9.83 4.88 -13.16
C ALA A 58 8.73 5.93 -13.39
N GLU A 59 7.46 5.60 -13.09
CA GLU A 59 6.35 6.55 -13.20
C GLU A 59 6.49 7.71 -12.19
N LEU A 60 6.87 7.41 -10.94
CA LEU A 60 7.14 8.43 -9.93
C LEU A 60 8.30 9.36 -10.33
N ALA A 61 9.36 8.81 -10.92
CA ALA A 61 10.48 9.58 -11.45
C ALA A 61 10.05 10.47 -12.63
N ALA A 62 9.19 9.96 -13.53
CA ALA A 62 8.66 10.71 -14.66
C ALA A 62 7.78 11.90 -14.22
N LEU A 63 7.06 11.78 -13.09
CA LEU A 63 6.32 12.89 -12.50
C LEU A 63 7.24 14.01 -11.96
N GLY A 64 8.49 13.68 -11.60
CA GLY A 64 9.49 14.63 -11.11
C GLY A 64 9.20 15.21 -9.71
N LYS A 65 8.10 14.82 -9.09
CA LYS A 65 7.71 15.16 -7.71
C LYS A 65 6.83 14.07 -7.12
N ALA A 66 6.73 14.05 -5.80
CA ALA A 66 5.77 13.19 -5.11
C ALA A 66 4.33 13.51 -5.57
N PRO A 67 3.47 12.50 -5.76
CA PRO A 67 2.05 12.72 -6.04
C PRO A 67 1.41 13.60 -4.96
N GLU A 68 0.56 14.55 -5.38
CA GLU A 68 -0.20 15.37 -4.45
C GLU A 68 -1.47 14.64 -4.04
N GLU A 69 -1.62 14.38 -2.74
CA GLU A 69 -2.82 13.78 -2.15
C GLU A 69 -3.13 14.40 -0.78
N PRO A 70 -4.38 14.30 -0.28
CA PRO A 70 -4.72 14.69 1.07
C PRO A 70 -3.83 14.01 2.12
N SER A 71 -3.43 14.72 3.17
CA SER A 71 -2.56 14.18 4.22
C SER A 71 -3.14 12.96 4.96
N ALA A 72 -4.46 12.76 4.89
CA ALA A 72 -5.15 11.62 5.47
C ALA A 72 -5.15 10.38 4.57
N SER A 73 -4.82 10.51 3.28
CA SER A 73 -4.98 9.44 2.28
C SER A 73 -4.27 8.13 2.64
N PHE A 74 -3.11 8.22 3.29
CA PHE A 74 -2.41 7.04 3.82
C PHE A 74 -3.25 6.28 4.86
N ALA A 75 -3.78 6.99 5.87
CA ALA A 75 -4.58 6.39 6.93
C ALA A 75 -5.94 5.92 6.39
N ASP A 76 -6.57 6.73 5.54
CA ASP A 76 -7.83 6.41 4.90
C ASP A 76 -7.74 5.13 4.06
N ALA A 77 -6.62 4.91 3.35
CA ALA A 77 -6.41 3.67 2.60
C ALA A 77 -6.37 2.43 3.50
N LEU A 78 -5.71 2.51 4.66
CA LEU A 78 -5.68 1.42 5.64
C LEU A 78 -7.06 1.18 6.26
N ASP A 79 -7.80 2.24 6.59
CA ASP A 79 -9.16 2.13 7.11
C ASP A 79 -10.13 1.56 6.08
N ARG A 80 -9.99 1.94 4.80
CA ARG A 80 -10.74 1.34 3.69
C ARG A 80 -10.40 -0.13 3.52
N ALA A 81 -9.13 -0.53 3.61
CA ALA A 81 -8.73 -1.94 3.54
C ALA A 81 -9.37 -2.77 4.68
N ARG A 82 -9.42 -2.20 5.89
CA ARG A 82 -10.12 -2.79 7.05
C ARG A 82 -11.62 -2.94 6.78
N GLN A 83 -12.26 -1.90 6.26
CA GLN A 83 -13.68 -1.95 5.93
C GLN A 83 -13.98 -3.00 4.85
N LEU A 84 -13.17 -3.06 3.80
CA LEU A 84 -13.31 -4.07 2.74
C LEU A 84 -13.17 -5.50 3.26
N ALA A 85 -12.26 -5.74 4.21
CA ALA A 85 -12.13 -7.04 4.85
C ALA A 85 -13.40 -7.42 5.62
N LEU A 86 -13.97 -6.49 6.39
CA LEU A 86 -15.26 -6.69 7.06
C LEU A 86 -16.38 -7.01 6.06
N ASP A 87 -16.46 -6.25 4.97
CA ASP A 87 -17.52 -6.39 3.96
C ASP A 87 -17.42 -7.73 3.22
N CYS A 88 -16.20 -8.29 3.11
CA CYS A 88 -15.95 -9.62 2.55
C CYS A 88 -16.15 -10.76 3.57
N GLY A 89 -16.45 -10.46 4.83
CA GLY A 89 -16.56 -11.45 5.91
C GLY A 89 -15.21 -11.98 6.41
N ASN A 90 -14.11 -11.29 6.10
CA ASN A 90 -12.76 -11.64 6.53
C ASN A 90 -12.46 -11.07 7.91
N ALA A 91 -11.93 -11.89 8.81
CA ALA A 91 -11.56 -11.48 10.16
C ALA A 91 -10.32 -10.55 10.21
N GLN A 92 -9.52 -10.56 9.15
CA GLN A 92 -8.28 -9.78 9.03
C GLN A 92 -8.19 -9.09 7.68
N ALA A 93 -7.69 -7.86 7.69
CA ALA A 93 -7.33 -7.12 6.48
C ALA A 93 -5.92 -7.47 6.02
N GLY A 94 -5.71 -7.58 4.71
CA GLY A 94 -4.48 -8.08 4.09
C GLY A 94 -4.11 -7.26 2.86
N GLY A 95 -3.01 -7.61 2.20
CA GLY A 95 -2.47 -6.86 1.07
C GLY A 95 -3.48 -6.68 -0.07
N LEU A 96 -4.29 -7.71 -0.37
CA LEU A 96 -5.31 -7.61 -1.42
C LEU A 96 -6.42 -6.60 -1.09
N HIS A 97 -6.83 -6.52 0.18
CA HIS A 97 -7.80 -5.51 0.60
C HIS A 97 -7.22 -4.10 0.49
N LEU A 98 -5.93 -3.95 0.80
CA LEU A 98 -5.20 -2.70 0.59
C LEU A 98 -5.16 -2.33 -0.90
N LEU A 99 -4.83 -3.25 -1.80
CA LEU A 99 -4.81 -2.96 -3.25
C LEU A 99 -6.15 -2.50 -3.80
N ILE A 100 -7.27 -3.02 -3.27
CA ILE A 100 -8.61 -2.57 -3.68
C ILE A 100 -8.91 -1.18 -3.08
N ALA A 101 -8.31 -0.85 -1.93
CA ALA A 101 -8.50 0.43 -1.24
C ALA A 101 -7.63 1.57 -1.78
N LEU A 102 -6.60 1.28 -2.58
CA LEU A 102 -5.74 2.25 -3.26
C LEU A 102 -6.40 2.71 -4.58
#